data_AF-A0A4Q3RK87-F1
#
_entry.id   AF-A0A4Q3RK87-F1
#
_cell.length_a   1.000
_cell.length_b   1.000
_cell.length_c   1.000
_cell.angle_alpha   90.00
_cell.angle_beta   90.00
_cell.angle_gamma   90.00
#
_symmetry.space_group_name_H-M   'P 1'
#
loop_
_entity.id
_entity.type
_entity.pdbx_description
1 polymer ?
#
loop_
_entity_poly.entity_id
_entity_poly.type
_entity_poly.pdbx_seq_one_letter_code
_entity_poly.pdbx_strand_id
1 'polypeptide(L)'
;MRLIIIPFLCFALAACLQQKAVIKKANAFYYVRTPGIVQVDDRGNELPQLKDTVFEVYLESSIPLTVTRGWKNDKVYAVSAEPIKEATISPEVHSDNENEQQLKPSKGNFFYRLSLRNGEPSPAPQKLKSAEILLEIRAEGKPFYYRLKQVKPIQSPQFG
;
A
#
# COMPACT_ATOMS: atom_id res chain seq x y z
N MET A 1 -5.36 -36.89 -55.78
CA MET A 1 -6.08 -35.82 -55.05
C MET A 1 -5.70 -35.93 -53.58
N ARG A 2 -4.65 -35.22 -53.14
CA ARG A 2 -4.15 -35.27 -51.75
C ARG A 2 -4.60 -34.00 -51.05
N LEU A 3 -5.36 -34.18 -49.97
CA LEU A 3 -5.89 -33.14 -49.10
C LEU A 3 -4.72 -32.53 -48.30
N ILE A 4 -4.40 -31.26 -48.55
CA ILE A 4 -3.49 -30.44 -47.75
C ILE A 4 -4.37 -29.47 -46.98
N ILE A 5 -4.74 -29.80 -45.74
CA ILE A 5 -5.39 -28.87 -44.82
C ILE A 5 -4.84 -29.21 -43.43
N ILE A 6 -4.61 -28.20 -42.58
CA ILE A 6 -4.11 -28.23 -41.19
C ILE A 6 -2.60 -27.88 -41.07
N PRO A 7 -2.26 -26.59 -41.27
CA PRO A 7 -1.36 -25.97 -40.28
C PRO A 7 -1.93 -24.67 -39.67
N PHE A 8 -3.23 -24.40 -39.83
CA PHE A 8 -3.84 -23.13 -39.38
C PHE A 8 -4.33 -23.13 -37.92
N LEU A 9 -4.31 -24.26 -37.21
CA LEU A 9 -4.90 -24.38 -35.87
C LEU A 9 -3.94 -24.04 -34.71
N CYS A 10 -2.66 -23.78 -34.99
CA CYS A 10 -1.65 -23.51 -33.94
C CYS A 10 -1.47 -22.03 -33.59
N PHE A 11 -2.13 -21.09 -34.30
CA PHE A 11 -1.99 -19.64 -34.03
C PHE A 11 -3.01 -19.08 -33.01
N ALA A 12 -3.98 -19.87 -32.55
CA ALA A 12 -5.04 -19.38 -31.65
C ALA A 12 -4.69 -19.43 -30.15
N LEU A 13 -3.57 -20.03 -29.75
CA LEU A 13 -3.24 -20.28 -28.34
C LEU A 13 -2.21 -19.30 -27.73
N ALA A 14 -1.68 -18.34 -28.50
CA ALA A 14 -0.66 -17.42 -28.01
C ALA A 14 -1.21 -16.11 -27.41
N ALA A 15 -2.52 -15.96 -27.25
CA ALA A 15 -3.13 -14.78 -26.64
C ALA A 15 -3.15 -14.83 -25.10
N CYS A 16 -2.10 -15.39 -24.48
CA CYS A 16 -1.77 -15.06 -23.10
C CYS A 16 -1.36 -13.60 -23.07
N LEU A 17 -2.38 -12.73 -22.98
CA LEU A 17 -2.25 -11.31 -22.73
C LEU A 17 -1.50 -11.15 -21.41
N GLN A 18 -0.17 -11.04 -21.52
CA GLN A 18 0.73 -10.84 -20.40
C GLN A 18 0.42 -9.45 -19.85
N GLN A 19 -0.56 -9.39 -18.95
CA GLN A 19 -1.07 -8.14 -18.41
C GLN A 19 0.12 -7.43 -17.76
N LYS A 20 0.58 -6.37 -18.42
CA LYS A 20 1.72 -5.58 -17.98
C LYS A 20 1.46 -5.21 -16.53
N ALA A 21 2.37 -5.58 -15.62
CA ALA A 21 2.18 -5.35 -14.19
C ALA A 21 1.89 -3.85 -13.96
N VAL A 22 0.65 -3.54 -13.57
CA VAL A 22 0.16 -2.17 -13.38
C VAL A 22 0.91 -1.51 -12.23
N ILE A 23 1.06 -2.24 -11.12
CA ILE A 23 1.90 -1.86 -10.00
C ILE A 23 3.34 -2.29 -10.29
N LYS A 24 4.28 -1.35 -10.22
CA LYS A 24 5.71 -1.59 -10.44
C LYS A 24 6.46 -1.84 -9.13
N LYS A 25 6.21 -1.00 -8.13
CA LYS A 25 6.79 -1.10 -6.79
C LYS A 25 5.78 -0.67 -5.77
N ALA A 26 5.88 -1.25 -4.58
CA ALA A 26 5.06 -0.85 -3.46
C ALA A 26 5.84 -1.04 -2.16
N ASN A 27 5.84 -0.03 -1.30
CA ASN A 27 6.44 -0.09 0.03
C ASN A 27 5.38 0.32 1.05
N ALA A 28 5.23 -0.44 2.12
CA ALA A 28 4.32 -0.10 3.21
C ALA A 28 5.12 0.14 4.48
N PHE A 29 4.76 1.20 5.18
CA PHE A 29 5.38 1.62 6.41
C PHE A 29 4.32 1.88 7.48
N TYR A 30 4.75 1.85 8.73
CA TYR A 30 3.92 2.29 9.84
C TYR A 30 4.74 3.05 10.88
N TYR A 31 4.08 3.96 11.57
CA TYR A 31 4.62 4.60 12.77
C TYR A 31 3.51 4.71 13.82
N VAL A 32 3.92 4.76 15.08
CA VAL A 32 3.01 5.00 16.20
C VAL A 32 3.01 6.50 16.48
N ARG A 33 1.84 7.12 16.47
CA ARG A 33 1.69 8.50 16.94
C ARG A 33 1.66 8.51 18.45
N THR A 34 2.61 9.23 19.05
CA THR A 34 2.56 9.57 20.46
C THR A 34 1.69 10.82 20.63
N PRO A 35 0.63 10.79 21.44
CA PRO A 35 -0.14 11.99 21.73
C PRO A 35 0.76 13.01 22.45
N GLY A 36 0.75 14.27 22.00
CA GLY A 36 1.56 15.33 22.61
C GLY A 36 1.08 15.76 24.00
N ILE A 37 -0.17 15.45 24.36
CA ILE A 37 -0.76 15.74 25.67
C ILE A 37 -1.02 14.42 26.37
N VAL A 38 -0.40 14.23 27.54
CA VAL A 38 -0.70 13.11 28.43
C VAL A 38 -2.03 13.43 29.13
N GLN A 39 -3.06 12.62 28.86
CA GLN A 39 -4.31 12.75 29.59
C GLN A 39 -4.14 12.23 31.01
N VAL A 40 -4.67 12.94 31.99
CA VAL A 40 -4.66 12.55 33.40
C VAL A 40 -6.10 12.41 33.92
N ASP A 41 -6.30 11.54 34.89
CA ASP A 41 -7.57 11.42 35.62
C ASP A 41 -7.77 12.57 36.63
N ASP A 42 -8.91 12.59 37.31
CA ASP A 42 -9.24 13.62 38.32
C ASP A 42 -8.27 13.63 39.53
N ARG A 43 -7.40 12.64 39.66
CA ARG A 43 -6.39 12.50 40.72
C ARG A 43 -4.97 12.79 40.21
N GLY A 44 -4.82 13.15 38.93
CA GLY A 44 -3.54 13.42 38.30
C GLY A 44 -2.78 12.17 37.84
N ASN A 45 -3.39 10.98 37.84
CA ASN A 45 -2.76 9.78 37.29
C ASN A 45 -2.86 9.76 35.78
N GLU A 46 -1.80 9.36 35.10
CA GLU A 46 -1.79 9.22 33.64
C GLU A 46 -2.81 8.16 33.20
N LEU A 47 -3.66 8.53 32.25
CA LEU A 47 -4.55 7.59 31.58
C LEU A 47 -3.76 6.75 30.57
N PRO A 48 -4.14 5.48 30.35
CA PRO A 48 -3.51 4.63 29.35
C PRO A 48 -3.55 5.29 27.97
N GLN A 49 -2.37 5.55 27.40
CA GLN A 49 -2.30 6.14 26.07
C GLN A 49 -2.75 5.13 25.01
N LEU A 50 -3.80 5.48 24.26
CA LEU A 50 -4.18 4.76 23.06
C LEU A 50 -3.11 5.00 21.99
N LYS A 51 -2.30 3.97 21.73
CA LYS A 51 -1.32 3.98 20.64
C LYS A 51 -2.05 3.98 19.31
N ASP A 52 -2.05 5.12 18.62
CA ASP A 52 -2.59 5.21 17.27
C ASP A 52 -1.50 4.81 16.26
N THR A 53 -1.78 3.78 15.46
CA THR A 53 -0.85 3.29 14.44
C THR A 53 -1.26 3.82 13.08
N VAL A 54 -0.38 4.59 12.46
CA VAL A 54 -0.59 5.12 11.13
C VAL A 54 0.09 4.23 10.12
N PHE A 55 -0.62 3.91 9.04
CA PHE A 55 -0.06 3.18 7.91
C PHE A 55 0.08 4.11 6.71
N GLU A 56 1.27 4.13 6.13
CA GLU A 56 1.58 4.85 4.90
C GLU A 56 2.07 3.85 3.85
N VAL A 57 1.53 3.95 2.64
CA VAL A 57 1.95 3.10 1.52
C VAL A 57 2.42 3.97 0.37
N TYR A 58 3.59 3.66 -0.16
CA TYR A 58 4.14 4.29 -1.35
C TYR A 58 3.99 3.35 -2.54
N LEU A 59 3.24 3.78 -3.55
CA LEU A 59 2.85 2.95 -4.68
C LEU A 59 3.36 3.56 -5.99
N GLU A 60 4.12 2.81 -6.76
CA GLU A 60 4.58 3.16 -8.10
C GLU A 60 3.77 2.37 -9.14
N SER A 61 3.22 3.07 -10.14
CA SER A 61 2.42 2.45 -11.20
C SER A 61 2.75 2.98 -12.59
N SER A 62 2.52 2.17 -13.62
CA SER A 62 2.72 2.61 -15.02
C SER A 62 1.56 3.41 -15.60
N ILE A 63 0.42 3.45 -14.91
CA ILE A 63 -0.80 4.16 -15.33
C ILE A 63 -1.47 4.80 -14.10
N PRO A 64 -2.34 5.80 -14.28
CA PRO A 64 -3.07 6.41 -13.18
C PRO A 64 -3.95 5.41 -12.43
N LEU A 65 -4.01 5.55 -11.10
CA LEU A 65 -4.77 4.67 -10.22
C LEU A 65 -5.75 5.44 -9.35
N THR A 66 -6.83 4.77 -8.96
CA THR A 66 -7.67 5.17 -7.84
C THR A 66 -7.60 4.07 -6.78
N VAL A 67 -7.21 4.42 -5.57
CA VAL A 67 -7.19 3.49 -4.42
C VAL A 67 -8.32 3.88 -3.49
N THR A 68 -9.25 2.97 -3.23
CA THR A 68 -10.50 3.29 -2.52
C THR A 68 -10.49 2.79 -1.08
N ARG A 69 -10.00 1.58 -0.86
CA ARG A 69 -10.08 0.88 0.43
C ARG A 69 -8.83 0.07 0.73
N GLY A 70 -8.57 -0.14 2.01
CA GLY A 70 -7.52 -1.01 2.52
C GLY A 70 -8.04 -1.92 3.63
N TRP A 71 -7.41 -3.09 3.81
CA TRP A 71 -7.70 -4.00 4.91
C TRP A 71 -6.41 -4.44 5.61
N LYS A 72 -6.43 -4.47 6.94
CA LYS A 72 -5.36 -5.02 7.79
C LYS A 72 -5.93 -5.44 9.13
N ASN A 73 -5.56 -6.63 9.63
CA ASN A 73 -5.96 -7.13 10.95
C ASN A 73 -7.47 -7.00 11.22
N ASP A 74 -8.30 -7.46 10.28
CA ASP A 74 -9.77 -7.38 10.32
C ASP A 74 -10.36 -5.96 10.39
N LYS A 75 -9.53 -4.93 10.25
CA LYS A 75 -9.95 -3.53 10.13
C LYS A 75 -9.97 -3.09 8.67
N VAL A 76 -10.91 -2.21 8.37
CA VAL A 76 -11.04 -1.53 7.09
C VAL A 76 -10.51 -0.11 7.21
N TYR A 77 -9.85 0.31 6.15
CA TYR A 77 -9.29 1.64 6.02
C TYR A 77 -9.88 2.32 4.79
N ALA A 78 -10.31 3.57 4.96
CA ALA A 78 -10.45 4.50 3.86
C ALA A 78 -9.04 4.93 3.42
N VAL A 79 -8.80 4.97 2.11
CA VAL A 79 -7.48 5.30 1.55
C VAL A 79 -7.57 6.63 0.83
N SER A 80 -6.71 7.57 1.23
CA SER A 80 -6.46 8.79 0.45
C SER A 80 -5.17 8.63 -0.34
N ALA A 81 -5.24 8.79 -1.66
CA ALA A 81 -4.09 8.70 -2.56
C ALA A 81 -3.67 10.10 -3.02
N GLU A 82 -2.42 10.46 -2.75
CA GLU A 82 -1.81 11.73 -3.13
C GLU A 82 -0.66 11.48 -4.12
N PRO A 83 -0.67 12.07 -5.34
CA PRO A 83 0.45 11.96 -6.25
C PRO A 83 1.64 12.77 -5.73
N ILE A 84 2.82 12.16 -5.70
CA ILE A 84 4.06 12.77 -5.23
C ILE A 84 5.20 12.51 -6.22
N LYS A 85 6.29 13.29 -6.15
CA LYS A 85 7.45 13.09 -7.03
C LYS A 85 8.51 12.17 -6.43
N GLU A 86 8.65 12.23 -5.11
CA GLU A 86 9.60 11.44 -4.32
C GLU A 86 9.17 11.46 -2.85
N ALA A 87 9.74 10.58 -2.05
CA ALA A 87 9.59 10.58 -0.60
C ALA A 87 10.91 10.21 0.07
N THR A 88 11.14 10.73 1.27
CA THR A 88 12.27 10.35 2.11
C THR A 88 11.73 9.67 3.35
N ILE A 89 12.24 8.48 3.65
CA ILE A 89 11.78 7.64 4.75
C ILE A 89 12.94 7.43 5.72
N SER A 90 12.75 7.85 6.97
CA SER A 90 13.70 7.60 8.05
C SER A 90 13.33 6.27 8.74
N PRO A 91 14.17 5.23 8.64
CA PRO A 91 13.94 3.98 9.35
C PRO A 91 13.94 4.22 10.87
N GLU A 92 13.32 3.31 11.62
CA GLU A 92 13.34 3.37 13.08
C GLU A 92 14.78 3.27 13.62
N VAL A 93 15.08 4.02 14.69
CA VAL A 93 16.42 4.30 15.28
C VAL A 93 17.24 3.04 15.64
N HIS A 94 16.64 1.85 15.63
CA HIS A 94 17.32 0.58 15.96
C HIS A 94 17.67 -0.26 14.73
N SER A 95 17.54 0.29 13.52
CA SER A 95 17.96 -0.36 12.29
C SER A 95 19.43 -0.04 12.03
N ASP A 96 20.29 -1.05 11.90
CA ASP A 96 21.75 -0.94 11.62
C ASP A 96 22.10 -0.06 10.40
N ASN A 97 21.10 0.29 9.58
CA ASN A 97 21.17 1.29 8.52
C ASN A 97 20.35 2.52 8.90
N GLU A 98 20.96 3.48 9.58
CA GLU A 98 20.36 4.80 9.91
C GLU A 98 20.22 5.73 8.69
N ASN A 99 20.59 5.27 7.49
CA ASN A 99 20.51 6.10 6.30
C ASN A 99 19.06 6.28 5.84
N GLU A 100 18.67 7.53 5.63
CA GLU A 100 17.38 7.88 5.03
C GLU A 100 17.20 7.17 3.69
N GLN A 101 16.07 6.49 3.51
CA GLN A 101 15.72 5.82 2.28
C GLN A 101 14.94 6.79 1.38
N GLN A 102 15.55 7.23 0.28
CA GLN A 102 14.86 8.00 -0.75
C GLN A 102 14.10 7.08 -1.71
N LEU A 103 12.80 7.30 -1.83
CA LEU A 103 11.91 6.61 -2.75
C LEU A 103 11.62 7.52 -3.94
N LYS A 104 11.99 7.06 -5.15
CA LYS A 104 11.69 7.74 -6.40
C LYS A 104 11.05 6.79 -7.41
N PRO A 105 10.05 7.24 -8.18
CA PRO A 105 9.52 6.45 -9.29
C PRO A 105 10.53 6.33 -10.42
N SER A 106 10.40 5.27 -11.19
CA SER A 106 11.09 5.14 -12.47
C SER A 106 10.51 6.15 -13.48
N LYS A 107 11.32 6.60 -14.45
CA LYS A 107 10.91 7.61 -15.44
C LYS A 107 9.61 7.20 -16.16
N GLY A 108 8.63 8.10 -16.16
CA GLY A 108 7.33 7.90 -16.82
C GLY A 108 6.28 7.17 -15.98
N ASN A 109 6.62 6.72 -14.77
CA ASN A 109 5.65 6.11 -13.85
C ASN A 109 5.01 7.17 -12.94
N PHE A 110 3.82 6.82 -12.44
CA PHE A 110 3.10 7.57 -11.41
C PHE A 110 3.55 7.08 -10.04
N PHE A 111 3.60 7.99 -9.07
CA PHE A 111 3.98 7.69 -7.70
C PHE A 111 3.00 8.30 -6.73
N TYR A 112 2.52 7.49 -5.80
CA TYR A 112 1.48 7.87 -4.86
C TYR A 112 1.93 7.62 -3.43
N ARG A 113 1.62 8.57 -2.56
CA ARG A 113 1.54 8.36 -1.11
C ARG A 113 0.10 8.04 -0.75
N LEU A 114 -0.12 6.89 -0.13
CA LEU A 114 -1.41 6.45 0.35
C LEU A 114 -1.43 6.56 1.86
N SER A 115 -2.38 7.31 2.40
CA SER A 115 -2.64 7.38 3.84
C SER A 115 -3.88 6.56 4.16
N LEU A 116 -3.75 5.66 5.14
CA LEU A 116 -4.85 4.80 5.59
C LEU A 116 -5.46 5.41 6.86
N ARG A 117 -6.78 5.63 6.84
CA ARG A 117 -7.56 6.10 7.98
C ARG A 117 -8.68 5.11 8.27
N ASN A 118 -9.19 5.07 9.49
CA ASN A 118 -10.31 4.18 9.84
C ASN A 118 -11.46 4.38 8.84
N GLY A 119 -11.89 3.29 8.21
CA GLY A 119 -13.00 3.27 7.27
C GLY A 119 -14.24 2.64 7.87
N GLU A 120 -15.32 2.63 7.08
CA GLU A 120 -16.54 1.91 7.45
C GLU A 120 -16.28 0.39 7.49
N PRO A 121 -16.81 -0.32 8.51
CA PRO A 121 -16.64 -1.76 8.64
C PRO A 121 -17.12 -2.52 7.38
N SER A 122 -16.28 -3.42 6.89
CA SER A 122 -16.57 -4.25 5.72
C SER A 122 -15.64 -5.47 5.71
N PRO A 123 -16.13 -6.69 5.42
CA PRO A 123 -15.28 -7.86 5.39
C PRO A 123 -14.19 -7.73 4.31
N ALA A 124 -12.99 -8.24 4.60
CA ALA A 124 -11.96 -8.36 3.58
C ALA A 124 -12.41 -9.37 2.49
N PRO A 125 -12.24 -9.06 1.20
CA PRO A 125 -12.63 -9.95 0.11
C PRO A 125 -11.77 -11.22 0.02
N GLN A 126 -10.66 -11.26 0.77
CA GLN A 126 -9.73 -12.39 0.84
C GLN A 126 -9.16 -12.51 2.25
N LYS A 127 -8.79 -13.74 2.67
CA LYS A 127 -8.09 -13.97 3.93
C LYS A 127 -6.70 -13.33 3.93
N LEU A 128 -6.40 -12.56 4.97
CA LEU A 128 -5.13 -11.87 5.15
C LEU A 128 -4.33 -12.46 6.30
N LYS A 129 -3.00 -12.44 6.16
CA LYS A 129 -2.09 -12.68 7.29
C LYS A 129 -1.92 -11.37 8.08
N SER A 130 -1.58 -11.47 9.36
CA SER A 130 -1.53 -10.30 10.27
C SER A 130 -0.55 -9.21 9.82
N ALA A 131 0.52 -9.59 9.12
CA ALA A 131 1.51 -8.63 8.59
C ALA A 131 1.06 -7.93 7.30
N GLU A 132 0.01 -8.41 6.63
CA GLU A 132 -0.35 -7.96 5.27
C GLU A 132 -1.27 -6.73 5.28
N ILE A 133 -1.20 -5.94 4.21
CA ILE A 133 -2.22 -4.96 3.84
C ILE A 133 -2.78 -5.36 2.48
N LEU A 134 -4.10 -5.39 2.34
CA LEU A 134 -4.78 -5.53 1.06
C LEU A 134 -5.30 -4.17 0.61
N LEU A 135 -5.09 -3.79 -0.64
CA LEU A 135 -5.63 -2.58 -1.24
C LEU A 135 -6.61 -2.93 -2.36
N GLU A 136 -7.76 -2.24 -2.38
CA GLU A 136 -8.65 -2.20 -3.55
C GLU A 136 -8.20 -1.06 -4.46
N ILE A 137 -7.81 -1.40 -5.68
CA ILE A 137 -7.28 -0.46 -6.66
C ILE A 137 -8.12 -0.54 -7.93
N ARG A 138 -8.46 0.61 -8.50
CA ARG A 138 -9.05 0.72 -9.83
C ARG A 138 -8.02 1.27 -10.80
N ALA A 139 -7.81 0.55 -11.90
CA ALA A 139 -7.02 0.99 -13.04
C ALA A 139 -7.90 0.93 -14.28
N GLU A 140 -8.01 2.03 -15.01
CA GLU A 140 -8.86 2.12 -16.22
C GLU A 140 -10.30 1.64 -15.96
N GLY A 141 -10.84 1.97 -14.79
CA GLY A 141 -12.18 1.58 -14.35
C GLY A 141 -12.33 0.14 -13.85
N LYS A 142 -11.30 -0.71 -13.96
CA LYS A 142 -11.35 -2.11 -13.52
C LYS A 142 -10.78 -2.27 -12.11
N PRO A 143 -11.54 -2.80 -11.14
CA PRO A 143 -11.03 -3.06 -9.80
C PRO A 143 -10.15 -4.30 -9.77
N PHE A 144 -9.10 -4.27 -8.96
CA PHE A 144 -8.28 -5.42 -8.60
C PHE A 144 -7.72 -5.23 -7.19
N TYR A 145 -7.24 -6.34 -6.60
CA TYR A 145 -6.68 -6.33 -5.26
C TYR A 145 -5.16 -6.46 -5.29
N TYR A 146 -4.46 -5.61 -4.54
CA TYR A 146 -3.02 -5.65 -4.40
C TYR A 146 -2.61 -5.92 -2.96
N ARG A 147 -1.73 -6.90 -2.76
CA ARG A 147 -1.32 -7.37 -1.43
C ARG A 147 0.10 -6.93 -1.12
N LEU A 148 0.24 -6.16 -0.05
CA LEU A 148 1.51 -5.76 0.55
C LEU A 148 1.87 -6.79 1.61
N LYS A 149 2.96 -7.53 1.38
CA LYS A 149 3.35 -8.65 2.25
C LYS A 149 4.13 -8.23 3.50
N GLN A 150 4.72 -7.03 3.47
CA GLN A 150 5.57 -6.51 4.51
C GLN A 150 5.22 -5.05 4.78
N VAL A 151 5.14 -4.71 6.06
CA VAL A 151 4.98 -3.33 6.54
C VAL A 151 6.12 -3.07 7.50
N LYS A 152 6.95 -2.06 7.19
CA LYS A 152 8.17 -1.76 7.96
C LYS A 152 7.92 -0.61 8.95
N PRO A 153 8.47 -0.66 10.17
CA PRO A 153 8.40 0.48 11.07
C PRO A 153 9.28 1.62 10.53
N ILE A 154 8.82 2.86 10.75
CA ILE A 154 9.57 4.09 10.46
C ILE A 154 9.48 5.04 11.64
N GLN A 155 10.40 6.00 11.71
CA GLN A 155 10.33 7.04 12.72
C GLN A 155 9.08 7.91 12.49
N SER A 156 8.40 8.29 13.58
CA SER A 156 7.28 9.23 13.47
C SER A 156 7.81 10.55 12.88
N PRO A 157 7.17 11.11 11.84
CA PRO A 157 7.55 12.41 11.32
C PRO A 157 7.48 13.46 12.44
N GLN A 158 8.54 14.24 12.61
CA GLN A 158 8.52 15.36 13.52
C GLN A 158 7.78 16.51 12.84
N PHE A 159 6.57 16.80 13.33
CA PHE A 159 5.86 18.02 12.94
C PHE A 159 6.51 19.17 13.70
N GLY A 160 7.43 19.88 13.04
CA GLY A 160 8.01 21.14 13.50
C GLY A 160 7.13 22.34 13.17
#